data_AF-A0A969NAX9-F1
#
_entry.id   AF-A0A969NAX9-F1
#
_cell.length_a   1.000
_cell.length_b   1.000
_cell.length_c   1.000
_cell.angle_alpha   90.00
_cell.angle_beta   90.00
_cell.angle_gamma   90.00
#
_symmetry.space_group_name_H-M   'P 1'
#
loop_
_entity.id
_entity.type
_entity.pdbx_description
1 polymer ?
#
loop_
_entity_poly.entity_id
_entity_poly.type
_entity_poly.pdbx_seq_one_letter_code
_entity_poly.pdbx_strand_id
1 'polypeptide(L)'
;MARQLWSSISTAPSQFPEGIPFWQGDYRSSDVLKAAGIEQAKVVMILKSNDQVTFETLLVVSDLNPTARIISRLFDQNLARHIDDNLPAHFTLSTSMLSAPAFGFKAVSDNFIGYFSLPPLRPIREHPHAHTEPVAQGSQGDSTWNIVDLTIDPTSRLLRMPLYELEETFGVRVLFHYPVDHLADFSPIRSFEDFDHEAELLEGDRVVVICSPQKYLRLLESNGLAEKDRTQAWATRQSEGTPLTSSDQSTLLRHRFIEIKTWIQKLPPLTRFLALMILTMLTLGIVVFAFLGETIINAFFLTITVLNGGFGDVDILAAADTPAWVKLVAAGLMVLGTVLIGLVYGFVADRLLRSRFGLGKAGVIPRQGHVVIAHLGRLSFR
;
A
#
# COMPACT_ATOMS: atom_id res chain seq x y z
N MET A 1 -2.47 47.99 13.15
CA MET A 1 -2.11 46.88 14.07
C MET A 1 -1.79 45.56 13.33
N ALA A 2 -1.39 45.60 12.05
CA ALA A 2 -1.11 44.41 11.21
C ALA A 2 0.37 44.27 10.77
N ARG A 3 1.27 45.13 11.29
CA ARG A 3 2.71 45.14 10.94
C ARG A 3 3.62 44.57 12.03
N GLN A 4 3.08 44.18 13.19
CA GLN A 4 3.86 43.75 14.36
C GLN A 4 3.95 42.23 14.56
N LEU A 5 3.33 41.42 13.68
CA LEU A 5 3.38 39.94 13.76
C LEU A 5 4.46 39.30 12.87
N TRP A 6 5.32 40.10 12.21
CA TRP A 6 6.33 39.60 11.25
C TRP A 6 7.75 39.49 11.81
N SER A 7 7.96 39.66 13.12
CA SER A 7 9.31 39.74 13.72
C SER A 7 9.96 38.39 14.08
N SER A 8 9.40 37.25 13.65
CA SER A 8 9.98 35.93 13.89
C SER A 8 10.27 35.15 12.61
N ILE A 9 10.65 35.84 11.53
CA ILE A 9 11.24 35.21 10.36
C ILE A 9 12.69 34.89 10.73
N SER A 10 12.92 33.70 11.28
CA SER A 10 14.24 33.08 11.27
C SER A 10 14.74 33.10 9.83
N THR A 11 15.96 33.61 9.59
CA THR A 11 16.59 33.63 8.27
C THR A 11 16.44 32.25 7.63
N ALA A 12 15.78 32.20 6.47
CA ALA A 12 15.57 30.95 5.75
C ALA A 12 16.93 30.29 5.51
N PRO A 13 17.04 28.94 5.61
CA PRO A 13 18.27 28.24 5.25
C PRO A 13 18.71 28.68 3.85
N SER A 14 20.01 28.76 3.58
CA SER A 14 20.60 29.22 2.30
C SER A 14 20.18 28.42 1.05
N GLN A 15 19.29 27.44 1.22
CA GLN A 15 18.74 26.54 0.21
C GLN A 15 17.30 26.93 -0.22
N PHE A 16 16.67 27.90 0.45
CA PHE A 16 15.31 28.32 0.09
C PHE A 16 15.32 29.39 -1.01
N PRO A 17 14.48 29.25 -2.05
CA PRO A 17 14.31 30.28 -3.07
C PRO A 17 13.92 31.63 -2.45
N GLU A 18 14.48 32.73 -2.95
CA GLU A 18 14.08 34.07 -2.53
C GLU A 18 12.58 34.30 -2.79
N GLY A 19 11.89 34.95 -1.85
CA GLY A 19 10.48 35.30 -1.97
C GLY A 19 9.48 34.26 -1.46
N ILE A 20 9.92 33.11 -0.94
CA ILE A 20 9.04 32.13 -0.29
C ILE A 20 9.00 32.37 1.22
N PRO A 21 7.83 32.65 1.82
CA PRO A 21 7.69 32.77 3.27
C PRO A 21 8.10 31.48 4.00
N PHE A 22 8.86 31.63 5.09
CA PHE A 22 9.39 30.51 5.87
C PHE A 22 9.03 30.67 7.35
N TRP A 23 8.55 29.59 7.96
CA TRP A 23 8.26 29.49 9.38
C TRP A 23 9.06 28.34 9.99
N GLN A 24 9.83 28.64 11.03
CA GLN A 24 10.55 27.64 11.80
C GLN A 24 9.74 27.23 13.03
N GLY A 25 9.50 25.94 13.20
CA GLY A 25 8.78 25.41 14.36
C GLY A 25 8.44 23.93 14.23
N ASP A 26 7.82 23.38 15.27
CA ASP A 26 7.21 22.06 15.20
C ASP A 26 5.93 22.14 14.36
N TYR A 27 5.91 21.43 13.24
CA TYR A 27 4.79 21.38 12.30
C TYR A 27 3.63 20.52 12.81
N ARG A 28 3.68 20.03 14.04
CA ARG A 28 2.53 19.51 14.80
C ARG A 28 1.86 20.59 15.66
N SER A 29 2.51 21.74 15.84
CA SER A 29 1.95 22.85 16.61
C SER A 29 0.90 23.59 15.80
N SER A 30 -0.31 23.69 16.36
CA SER A 30 -1.40 24.47 15.77
C SER A 30 -1.00 25.94 15.56
N ASP A 31 -0.28 26.54 16.50
CA ASP A 31 0.10 27.95 16.44
C ASP A 31 1.06 28.23 15.28
N VAL A 32 2.01 27.33 15.04
CA VAL A 32 2.97 27.44 13.93
C VAL A 32 2.24 27.30 12.58
N LEU A 33 1.32 26.33 12.47
CA LEU A 33 0.55 26.11 11.25
C LEU A 33 -0.41 27.28 10.96
N LYS A 34 -1.05 27.84 11.99
CA LYS A 34 -1.90 29.04 11.87
C LYS A 34 -1.11 30.26 11.45
N ALA A 35 0.07 30.48 12.05
CA ALA A 35 0.97 31.55 11.65
C ALA A 35 1.43 31.41 10.18
N ALA A 36 1.55 30.17 9.69
CA ALA A 36 1.85 29.84 8.29
C ALA A 36 0.63 29.93 7.34
N GLY A 37 -0.57 30.27 7.83
CA GLY A 37 -1.76 30.45 7.01
C GLY A 37 -2.46 29.16 6.57
N ILE A 38 -2.33 28.07 7.34
CA ILE A 38 -2.88 26.75 6.99
C ILE A 38 -4.39 26.76 6.71
N GLU A 39 -5.14 27.65 7.38
CA GLU A 39 -6.60 27.75 7.28
C GLU A 39 -7.08 28.18 5.88
N GLN A 40 -6.21 28.84 5.10
CA GLN A 40 -6.52 29.29 3.73
C GLN A 40 -5.80 28.46 2.66
N ALA A 41 -5.01 27.46 3.06
CA ALA A 41 -4.24 26.64 2.15
C ALA A 41 -5.18 25.77 1.29
N LYS A 42 -5.02 25.84 -0.03
CA LYS A 42 -5.75 24.95 -0.97
C LYS A 42 -5.16 23.54 -0.98
N VAL A 43 -3.83 23.46 -0.86
CA VAL A 43 -3.06 22.22 -0.90
C VAL A 43 -2.02 22.26 0.21
N VAL A 44 -1.88 21.15 0.93
CA VAL A 44 -0.88 20.97 1.99
C VAL A 44 -0.02 19.76 1.66
N MET A 45 1.30 19.94 1.64
CA MET A 45 2.25 18.86 1.37
C MET A 45 3.05 18.50 2.62
N ILE A 46 2.92 17.26 3.11
CA ILE A 46 3.63 16.76 4.29
C ILE A 46 4.71 15.77 3.83
N LEU A 47 5.95 16.24 3.68
CA LEU A 47 7.02 15.50 2.97
C LEU A 47 8.09 14.90 3.90
N LYS A 48 7.78 14.71 5.19
CA LYS A 48 8.72 14.14 6.15
C LYS A 48 8.87 12.63 5.96
N SER A 49 10.03 12.11 6.37
CA SER A 49 10.35 10.68 6.22
C SER A 49 9.94 9.83 7.43
N ASN A 50 9.20 10.39 8.39
CA ASN A 50 8.75 9.69 9.59
C ASN A 50 7.23 9.62 9.57
N ASP A 51 6.69 8.43 9.30
CA ASP A 51 5.26 8.20 9.13
C ASP A 51 4.43 8.60 10.36
N GLN A 52 4.96 8.41 11.57
CA GLN A 52 4.27 8.83 12.80
C GLN A 52 4.09 10.36 12.81
N VAL A 53 5.16 11.10 12.53
CA VAL A 53 5.12 12.56 12.57
C VAL A 53 4.28 13.10 11.41
N THR A 54 4.35 12.47 10.24
CA THR A 54 3.46 12.77 9.11
C THR A 54 2.00 12.59 9.50
N PHE A 55 1.65 11.50 10.18
CA PHE A 55 0.28 11.22 10.61
C PHE A 55 -0.22 12.19 11.68
N GLU A 56 0.60 12.51 12.69
CA GLU A 56 0.26 13.51 13.72
C GLU A 56 -0.02 14.88 13.08
N THR A 57 0.85 15.33 12.16
CA THR A 57 0.64 16.58 11.42
C THR A 57 -0.60 16.54 10.54
N LEU A 58 -0.86 15.42 9.87
CA LEU A 58 -2.03 15.23 9.03
C LEU A 58 -3.32 15.46 9.82
N LEU A 59 -3.43 14.89 11.03
CA LEU A 59 -4.62 15.06 11.87
C LEU A 59 -4.81 16.52 12.28
N VAL A 60 -3.73 17.21 12.67
CA VAL A 60 -3.79 18.64 13.03
C VAL A 60 -4.20 19.49 11.83
N VAL A 61 -3.64 19.24 10.64
CA VAL A 61 -4.00 19.97 9.42
C VAL A 61 -5.46 19.70 9.04
N SER A 62 -5.92 18.45 9.13
CA SER A 62 -7.29 18.08 8.80
C SER A 62 -8.32 18.69 9.76
N ASP A 63 -7.94 18.93 11.01
CA ASP A 63 -8.78 19.64 11.99
C ASP A 63 -8.83 21.15 11.70
N LEU A 64 -7.68 21.76 11.41
CA LEU A 64 -7.57 23.21 11.15
C LEU A 64 -8.11 23.63 9.77
N ASN A 65 -8.02 22.77 8.76
CA ASN A 65 -8.55 23.02 7.43
C ASN A 65 -9.09 21.72 6.80
N PRO A 66 -10.36 21.38 7.07
CA PRO A 66 -11.01 20.17 6.53
C PRO A 66 -11.19 20.17 5.01
N THR A 67 -11.01 21.33 4.36
CA THR A 67 -11.20 21.50 2.91
C THR A 67 -9.91 21.45 2.10
N ALA A 68 -8.76 21.51 2.77
CA ALA A 68 -7.46 21.43 2.11
C ALA A 68 -7.27 20.06 1.46
N ARG A 69 -6.72 20.05 0.24
CA ARG A 69 -6.19 18.82 -0.35
C ARG A 69 -4.85 18.50 0.29
N ILE A 70 -4.73 17.37 0.95
CA ILE A 70 -3.51 16.99 1.66
C ILE A 70 -2.77 15.93 0.87
N ILE A 71 -1.51 16.18 0.56
CA ILE A 71 -0.59 15.23 -0.06
C ILE A 71 0.47 14.87 0.97
N SER A 72 0.55 13.61 1.37
CA SER A 72 1.51 13.19 2.40
C SER A 72 2.46 12.12 1.89
N ARG A 73 3.65 12.06 2.50
CA ARG A 73 4.61 11.00 2.30
C ARG A 73 4.48 9.96 3.41
N LEU A 74 4.07 8.74 3.06
CA LEU A 74 4.08 7.60 3.97
C LEU A 74 4.78 6.41 3.33
N PHE A 75 5.57 5.70 4.12
CA PHE A 75 6.21 4.46 3.70
C PHE A 75 5.27 3.26 3.85
N ASP A 76 4.52 3.17 4.96
CA ASP A 76 3.57 2.09 5.21
C ASP A 76 2.33 2.18 4.30
N GLN A 77 2.23 1.23 3.36
CA GLN A 77 1.16 1.18 2.36
C GLN A 77 -0.21 0.83 2.95
N ASN A 78 -0.26 0.12 4.07
CA ASN A 78 -1.53 -0.23 4.70
C ASN A 78 -2.09 0.96 5.45
N LEU A 79 -1.23 1.70 6.16
CA LEU A 79 -1.58 2.95 6.79
C LEU A 79 -2.01 3.99 5.74
N ALA A 80 -1.20 4.17 4.69
CA ALA A 80 -1.50 5.03 3.55
C ALA A 80 -2.90 4.78 2.98
N ARG A 81 -3.21 3.51 2.70
CA ARG A 81 -4.51 3.11 2.14
C ARG A 81 -5.68 3.43 3.08
N HIS A 82 -5.55 3.12 4.37
CA HIS A 82 -6.59 3.45 5.34
C HIS A 82 -6.81 4.96 5.45
N ILE A 83 -5.75 5.75 5.37
CA ILE A 83 -5.85 7.21 5.42
C ILE A 83 -6.53 7.74 4.15
N ASP A 84 -6.09 7.31 2.97
CA ASP A 84 -6.66 7.70 1.67
C ASP A 84 -8.16 7.31 1.55
N ASP A 85 -8.56 6.18 2.13
CA ASP A 85 -9.96 5.71 2.10
C ASP A 85 -10.88 6.48 3.06
N ASN A 86 -10.35 6.99 4.18
CA ASN A 86 -11.14 7.62 5.24
C ASN A 86 -11.08 9.15 5.26
N LEU A 87 -10.09 9.77 4.60
CA LEU A 87 -9.99 11.23 4.48
C LEU A 87 -10.40 11.71 3.06
N PRO A 88 -11.43 12.57 2.94
CA PRO A 88 -12.08 12.87 1.67
C PRO A 88 -11.24 13.66 0.65
N ALA A 89 -10.07 14.17 1.03
CA ALA A 89 -9.16 14.94 0.17
C ALA A 89 -7.68 14.63 0.43
N HIS A 90 -7.37 13.40 0.83
CA HIS A 90 -6.00 12.97 1.10
C HIS A 90 -5.43 12.10 -0.03
N PHE A 91 -4.15 12.28 -0.33
CA PHE A 91 -3.42 11.45 -1.27
C PHE A 91 -2.03 11.12 -0.74
N THR A 92 -1.72 9.84 -0.64
CA THR A 92 -0.41 9.40 -0.17
C THR A 92 0.55 9.11 -1.31
N LEU A 93 1.79 9.59 -1.18
CA LEU A 93 2.91 9.23 -2.03
C LEU A 93 3.96 8.43 -1.24
N SER A 94 4.21 7.20 -1.68
CA SER A 94 5.31 6.39 -1.15
C SER A 94 6.50 6.43 -2.10
N THR A 95 7.63 6.94 -1.64
CA THR A 95 8.85 7.00 -2.47
C THR A 95 9.27 5.62 -2.94
N SER A 96 9.15 4.60 -2.09
CA SER A 96 9.54 3.24 -2.43
C SER A 96 8.56 2.57 -3.39
N MET A 97 7.25 2.83 -3.26
CA MET A 97 6.29 2.37 -4.26
C MET A 97 6.47 3.05 -5.61
N LEU A 98 6.78 4.35 -5.63
CA LEU A 98 7.04 5.09 -6.86
C LEU A 98 8.37 4.71 -7.51
N SER A 99 9.37 4.30 -6.73
CA SER A 99 10.69 3.99 -7.28
C SER A 99 10.83 2.52 -7.68
N ALA A 100 10.19 1.59 -6.98
CA ALA A 100 10.43 0.15 -7.19
C ALA A 100 10.10 -0.32 -8.61
N PRO A 101 8.95 0.05 -9.22
CA PRO A 101 8.67 -0.28 -10.61
C PRO A 101 9.66 0.39 -11.56
N ALA A 102 10.05 1.65 -11.32
CA ALA A 102 11.04 2.34 -12.14
C ALA A 102 12.39 1.60 -12.16
N PHE A 103 12.88 1.16 -11.01
CA PHE A 103 14.09 0.32 -10.93
C PHE A 103 13.92 -1.03 -11.63
N GLY A 104 12.75 -1.66 -11.49
CA GLY A 104 12.42 -2.91 -12.18
C GLY A 104 12.43 -2.75 -13.71
N PHE A 105 11.77 -1.73 -14.24
CA PHE A 105 11.73 -1.44 -15.67
C PHE A 105 13.11 -1.04 -16.21
N LYS A 106 13.88 -0.22 -15.47
CA LYS A 106 15.23 0.16 -15.89
C LYS A 106 16.21 -1.02 -15.89
N ALA A 107 16.06 -1.98 -14.96
CA ALA A 107 16.85 -3.20 -14.97
C ALA A 107 16.53 -4.14 -16.16
N VAL A 108 15.37 -3.92 -16.79
CA VAL A 108 14.86 -4.71 -17.90
C VAL A 108 15.15 -4.06 -19.26
N SER A 109 15.21 -2.73 -19.33
CA SER A 109 15.46 -1.99 -20.56
C SER A 109 16.07 -0.63 -20.26
N ASP A 110 17.09 -0.27 -21.04
CA ASP A 110 17.72 1.05 -20.96
C ASP A 110 16.83 2.18 -21.50
N ASN A 111 15.79 1.85 -22.28
CA ASN A 111 14.87 2.81 -22.92
C ASN A 111 13.82 3.37 -21.96
N PHE A 112 13.71 2.83 -20.74
CA PHE A 112 12.75 3.34 -19.77
C PHE A 112 13.24 4.66 -19.14
N ILE A 113 12.45 5.72 -19.25
CA ILE A 113 12.71 7.02 -18.60
C ILE A 113 12.01 7.08 -17.24
N GLY A 114 10.73 6.72 -17.22
CA GLY A 114 9.90 6.88 -16.05
C GLY A 114 8.48 6.39 -16.29
N TYR A 115 7.64 6.53 -15.27
CA TYR A 115 6.23 6.21 -15.37
C TYR A 115 5.44 7.14 -14.46
N PHE A 116 4.16 7.28 -14.74
CA PHE A 116 3.22 7.96 -13.88
C PHE A 116 1.92 7.17 -13.82
N SER A 117 1.26 7.23 -12.68
CA SER A 117 -0.09 6.67 -12.55
C SER A 117 -1.08 7.81 -12.45
N LEU A 118 -2.05 7.83 -13.35
CA LEU A 118 -3.20 8.72 -13.21
C LEU A 118 -4.26 7.95 -12.42
N PRO A 119 -4.66 8.42 -11.23
CA PRO A 119 -5.85 7.86 -10.61
C PRO A 119 -7.02 8.01 -11.58
N PRO A 120 -8.00 7.09 -11.56
CA PRO A 120 -9.21 7.27 -12.36
C PRO A 120 -9.75 8.66 -12.02
N LEU A 121 -9.81 9.54 -13.02
CA LEU A 121 -10.26 10.90 -12.85
C LEU A 121 -11.67 10.84 -12.28
N ARG A 122 -11.80 10.94 -10.95
CA ARG A 122 -13.12 11.08 -10.33
C ARG A 122 -13.62 12.41 -10.86
N PRO A 123 -14.78 12.45 -11.55
CA PRO A 123 -15.32 13.72 -11.99
C PRO A 123 -15.40 14.62 -10.76
N ILE A 124 -14.79 15.81 -10.87
CA ILE A 124 -14.96 16.85 -9.86
C ILE A 124 -16.46 17.02 -9.75
N ARG A 125 -17.01 16.85 -8.55
CA ARG A 125 -18.45 16.95 -8.31
C ARG A 125 -18.83 18.43 -8.44
N GLU A 126 -18.94 18.90 -9.67
CA GLU A 126 -19.38 20.26 -9.98
C GLU A 126 -20.87 20.38 -9.69
N HIS A 127 -21.17 20.99 -8.55
CA HIS A 127 -22.48 21.48 -8.12
C HIS A 127 -23.65 20.46 -8.01
N PRO A 128 -24.58 20.63 -7.05
CA PRO A 128 -25.61 19.61 -6.75
C PRO A 128 -26.69 19.39 -7.82
N HIS A 129 -26.62 20.05 -8.99
CA HIS A 129 -27.70 20.08 -9.97
C HIS A 129 -27.29 19.81 -11.43
N ALA A 130 -26.04 19.41 -11.70
CA ALA A 130 -25.67 18.97 -13.04
C ALA A 130 -26.05 17.49 -13.22
N HIS A 131 -27.17 17.23 -13.90
CA HIS A 131 -27.47 15.90 -14.45
C HIS A 131 -26.32 15.52 -15.39
N THR A 132 -25.39 14.71 -14.89
CA THR A 132 -24.28 14.21 -15.70
C THR A 132 -24.70 12.85 -16.22
N GLU A 133 -24.82 12.73 -17.55
CA GLU A 133 -24.96 11.44 -18.22
C GLU A 133 -23.83 10.50 -17.75
N PRO A 134 -24.09 9.18 -17.63
CA PRO A 134 -23.06 8.23 -17.25
C PRO A 134 -21.98 8.25 -18.33
N VAL A 135 -20.85 8.90 -18.03
CA VAL A 135 -19.60 8.77 -18.79
C VAL A 135 -19.40 7.27 -18.96
N ALA A 136 -19.41 6.83 -20.22
CA ALA A 136 -19.23 5.44 -20.58
C ALA A 136 -18.10 4.87 -19.74
N GLN A 137 -18.33 3.71 -19.13
CA GLN A 137 -17.29 2.85 -18.56
C GLN A 137 -16.36 2.44 -19.71
N GLY A 138 -15.56 3.38 -20.20
CA GLY A 138 -14.38 3.11 -20.99
C GLY A 138 -13.55 2.16 -20.16
N SER A 139 -13.16 1.05 -20.80
CA SER A 139 -12.32 -0.02 -20.27
C SER A 139 -11.52 0.42 -19.04
N GLN A 140 -11.62 -0.35 -17.95
CA GLN A 140 -10.69 -0.36 -16.80
C GLN A 140 -9.24 -0.57 -17.29
N GLY A 141 -8.71 0.43 -17.99
CA GLY A 141 -7.52 0.38 -18.80
C GLY A 141 -6.46 1.20 -18.11
N ASP A 142 -5.36 0.52 -17.79
CA ASP A 142 -4.04 1.06 -17.46
C ASP A 142 -4.05 2.43 -16.79
N SER A 143 -4.28 2.43 -15.47
CA SER A 143 -4.04 3.62 -14.63
C SER A 143 -2.57 4.06 -14.61
N THR A 144 -1.66 3.23 -15.13
CA THR A 144 -0.22 3.45 -15.15
C THR A 144 0.26 3.60 -16.58
N TRP A 145 1.03 4.66 -16.82
CA TRP A 145 1.57 5.05 -18.11
C TRP A 145 3.09 5.13 -18.01
N ASN A 146 3.79 4.51 -18.95
CA ASN A 146 5.24 4.54 -19.08
C ASN A 146 5.65 5.65 -20.04
N ILE A 147 6.77 6.30 -19.74
CA ILE A 147 7.47 7.23 -20.62
C ILE A 147 8.74 6.53 -21.09
N VAL A 148 8.89 6.41 -22.40
CA VAL A 148 9.91 5.58 -23.04
C VAL A 148 10.72 6.43 -24.00
N ASP A 149 12.05 6.36 -23.90
CA ASP A 149 13.01 6.90 -24.86
C ASP A 149 13.40 5.78 -25.82
N LEU A 150 12.84 5.79 -27.02
CA LEU A 150 13.17 4.79 -28.03
C LEU A 150 14.22 5.37 -28.96
N THR A 151 15.40 4.75 -29.00
CA THR A 151 16.34 4.96 -30.11
C THR A 151 16.06 3.90 -31.17
N ILE A 152 15.81 4.30 -32.41
CA ILE A 152 15.47 3.39 -33.51
C ILE A 152 16.72 2.62 -33.92
N ASP A 153 16.66 1.30 -33.76
CA ASP A 153 17.76 0.39 -34.07
C ASP A 153 17.86 0.14 -35.60
N PRO A 154 19.06 -0.08 -36.17
CA PRO A 154 19.21 -0.43 -37.59
C PRO A 154 18.49 -1.71 -38.00
N THR A 155 18.17 -2.60 -37.06
CA THR A 155 17.40 -3.83 -37.27
C THR A 155 15.94 -3.72 -36.89
N SER A 156 15.50 -2.51 -36.51
CA SER A 156 14.14 -2.25 -36.07
C SER A 156 13.12 -2.46 -37.18
N ARG A 157 11.98 -3.06 -36.84
CA ARG A 157 10.82 -3.16 -37.75
C ARG A 157 10.07 -1.83 -37.89
N LEU A 158 10.47 -0.82 -37.11
CA LEU A 158 9.89 0.52 -37.14
C LEU A 158 10.56 1.43 -38.18
N LEU A 159 11.66 0.99 -38.80
CA LEU A 159 12.31 1.77 -39.86
C LEU A 159 11.33 2.07 -40.99
N ARG A 160 11.33 3.33 -41.45
CA ARG A 160 10.44 3.87 -42.49
C ARG A 160 8.96 3.96 -42.09
N MET A 161 8.59 3.61 -40.87
CA MET A 161 7.23 3.81 -40.38
C MET A 161 7.03 5.30 -40.08
N PRO A 162 5.96 5.94 -40.59
CA PRO A 162 5.63 7.30 -40.22
C PRO A 162 5.12 7.38 -38.78
N LEU A 163 5.34 8.51 -38.11
CA LEU A 163 5.00 8.66 -36.68
C LEU A 163 3.51 8.47 -36.38
N TYR A 164 2.60 8.90 -37.26
CA TYR A 164 1.17 8.65 -37.06
C TYR A 164 0.83 7.15 -37.07
N GLU A 165 1.48 6.36 -37.93
CA GLU A 165 1.26 4.91 -38.03
C GLU A 165 1.82 4.19 -36.80
N LEU A 166 2.91 4.70 -36.22
CA LEU A 166 3.43 4.22 -34.94
C LEU A 166 2.38 4.41 -33.82
N GLU A 167 1.76 5.59 -33.75
CA GLU A 167 0.70 5.88 -32.77
C GLU A 167 -0.50 4.95 -32.92
N GLU A 168 -1.00 4.78 -34.14
CA GLU A 168 -2.17 3.94 -34.43
C GLU A 168 -1.88 2.45 -34.22
N THR A 169 -0.76 1.94 -34.73
CA THR A 169 -0.42 0.52 -34.72
C THR A 169 -0.15 0.01 -33.31
N PHE A 170 0.58 0.79 -32.50
CA PHE A 170 0.98 0.39 -31.15
C PHE A 170 0.07 1.01 -30.07
N GLY A 171 -0.84 1.91 -30.44
CA GLY A 171 -1.70 2.63 -29.51
C GLY A 171 -0.89 3.48 -28.53
N VAL A 172 0.24 4.03 -28.97
CA VAL A 172 1.14 4.89 -28.19
C VAL A 172 0.92 6.35 -28.56
N ARG A 173 1.37 7.28 -27.72
CA ARG A 173 1.37 8.71 -28.02
C ARG A 173 2.80 9.22 -28.06
N VAL A 174 3.21 9.79 -29.18
CA VAL A 174 4.53 10.40 -29.34
C VAL A 174 4.50 11.78 -28.68
N LEU A 175 5.46 12.04 -27.80
CA LEU A 175 5.66 13.35 -27.17
C LEU A 175 6.69 14.18 -27.90
N PHE A 176 7.78 13.53 -28.33
CA PHE A 176 8.92 14.16 -28.97
C PHE A 176 9.54 13.21 -30.00
N HIS A 177 9.98 13.77 -31.13
CA HIS A 177 10.83 13.11 -32.11
C HIS A 177 12.10 13.93 -32.30
N TYR A 178 13.24 13.25 -32.29
CA TYR A 178 14.58 13.81 -32.40
C TYR A 178 15.27 13.11 -33.58
N PRO A 179 15.17 13.68 -34.79
CA PRO A 179 15.84 13.13 -35.97
C PRO A 179 17.36 13.26 -35.85
N VAL A 180 18.09 12.25 -36.33
CA VAL A 180 19.58 12.25 -36.30
C VAL A 180 20.18 13.38 -37.13
N ASP A 181 19.52 13.74 -38.23
CA ASP A 181 20.07 14.67 -39.22
C ASP A 181 20.20 16.13 -38.73
N HIS A 182 19.86 16.44 -37.48
CA HIS A 182 19.95 17.78 -36.87
C HIS A 182 19.26 18.92 -37.65
N LEU A 183 18.52 18.60 -38.72
CA LEU A 183 17.99 19.53 -39.72
C LEU A 183 16.68 20.20 -39.33
N ALA A 184 16.13 19.87 -38.18
CA ALA A 184 14.94 20.54 -37.70
C ALA A 184 15.36 21.65 -36.72
N ASP A 185 15.19 22.88 -37.20
CA ASP A 185 15.28 24.13 -36.45
C ASP A 185 14.28 24.05 -35.28
N PHE A 186 14.75 23.80 -34.06
CA PHE A 186 13.86 23.62 -32.92
C PHE A 186 13.98 24.77 -31.91
N SER A 187 12.82 25.33 -31.56
CA SER A 187 12.66 26.35 -30.53
C SER A 187 13.25 25.88 -29.18
N PRO A 188 13.93 26.76 -28.41
CA PRO A 188 14.45 26.44 -27.07
C PRO A 188 13.35 26.10 -26.05
N ILE A 189 12.09 26.39 -26.36
CA ILE A 189 10.91 26.02 -25.56
C ILE A 189 10.14 24.96 -26.35
N ARG A 190 10.26 23.68 -25.96
CA ARG A 190 9.50 22.59 -26.57
C ARG A 190 8.09 22.53 -25.97
N SER A 191 7.06 22.57 -26.81
CA SER A 191 5.73 22.07 -26.44
C SER A 191 5.63 20.57 -26.76
N PHE A 192 4.74 19.88 -26.04
CA PHE A 192 4.32 18.55 -26.48
C PHE A 192 3.72 18.65 -27.89
N GLU A 193 4.00 17.66 -28.76
CA GLU A 193 3.45 17.58 -30.13
C GLU A 193 4.06 18.55 -31.15
N ASP A 194 5.18 19.20 -30.84
CA ASP A 194 5.90 20.08 -31.78
C ASP A 194 6.87 19.28 -32.68
N PHE A 195 6.32 18.43 -33.56
CA PHE A 195 7.07 17.63 -34.55
C PHE A 195 6.19 17.28 -35.76
N ASP A 196 6.82 16.87 -36.87
CA ASP A 196 6.11 16.44 -38.07
C ASP A 196 5.57 15.01 -37.92
N HIS A 197 4.25 14.86 -37.83
CA HIS A 197 3.60 13.56 -37.67
C HIS A 197 3.72 12.64 -38.91
N GLU A 198 4.05 13.19 -40.08
CA GLU A 198 4.28 12.44 -41.31
C GLU A 198 5.73 11.98 -41.46
N ALA A 199 6.63 12.42 -40.56
CA ALA A 199 8.04 12.04 -40.60
C ALA A 199 8.21 10.52 -40.47
N GLU A 200 8.98 9.94 -41.40
CA GLU A 200 9.40 8.55 -41.34
C GLU A 200 10.50 8.36 -40.29
N LEU A 201 10.39 7.29 -39.51
CA LEU A 201 11.42 6.89 -38.56
C LEU A 201 12.67 6.40 -39.28
N LEU A 202 13.80 7.04 -39.00
CA LEU A 202 15.12 6.68 -39.53
C LEU A 202 15.98 6.01 -38.46
N GLU A 203 17.05 5.35 -38.90
CA GLU A 203 18.04 4.74 -38.02
C GLU A 203 18.67 5.79 -37.09
N GLY A 204 18.70 5.51 -35.79
CA GLY A 204 19.28 6.38 -34.77
C GLY A 204 18.35 7.50 -34.30
N ASP A 205 17.18 7.69 -34.91
CA ASP A 205 16.18 8.65 -34.44
C ASP A 205 15.81 8.33 -33.00
N ARG A 206 15.60 9.36 -32.19
CA ARG A 206 15.07 9.20 -30.83
C ARG A 206 13.62 9.64 -30.79
N VAL A 207 12.77 8.81 -30.23
CA VAL A 207 11.33 9.06 -30.10
C VAL A 207 10.95 8.87 -28.64
N VAL A 208 10.37 9.90 -28.02
CA VAL A 208 9.83 9.79 -26.68
C VAL A 208 8.34 9.51 -26.79
N VAL A 209 7.89 8.40 -26.23
CA VAL A 209 6.48 7.99 -26.28
C VAL A 209 5.90 7.75 -24.90
N ILE A 210 4.60 7.97 -24.76
CA ILE A 210 3.79 7.50 -23.65
C ILE A 210 2.99 6.29 -24.09
N CYS A 211 3.05 5.22 -23.31
CA CYS A 211 2.28 4.01 -23.57
C CYS A 211 1.99 3.26 -22.28
N SER A 212 1.02 2.34 -22.33
CA SER A 212 0.80 1.47 -21.18
C SER A 212 1.88 0.39 -21.06
N PRO A 213 2.09 -0.21 -19.88
CA PRO A 213 3.11 -1.23 -19.67
C PRO A 213 3.04 -2.41 -20.64
N GLN A 214 1.84 -2.80 -21.09
CA GLN A 214 1.66 -3.88 -22.06
C GLN A 214 2.08 -3.46 -23.48
N LYS A 215 1.72 -2.24 -23.88
CA LYS A 215 2.08 -1.67 -25.20
C LYS A 215 3.59 -1.42 -25.30
N TYR A 216 4.22 -1.03 -24.18
CA TYR A 216 5.67 -0.85 -24.09
C TYR A 216 6.45 -2.10 -24.52
N LEU A 217 6.07 -3.29 -24.03
CA LEU A 217 6.77 -4.53 -24.39
C LEU A 217 6.68 -4.83 -25.89
N ARG A 218 5.48 -4.68 -26.48
CA ARG A 218 5.26 -4.88 -27.92
C ARG A 218 6.08 -3.91 -28.78
N LEU A 219 6.22 -2.67 -28.30
CA LEU A 219 7.03 -1.64 -28.95
C LEU A 219 8.52 -2.00 -28.91
N LEU A 220 9.03 -2.46 -27.76
CA LEU A 220 10.42 -2.92 -27.63
C LEU A 220 10.74 -4.15 -28.50
N GLU A 221 9.83 -5.12 -28.54
CA GLU A 221 9.96 -6.31 -29.41
C GLU A 221 10.07 -5.92 -30.88
N SER A 222 9.25 -4.96 -31.31
CA SER A 222 9.26 -4.44 -32.68
C SER A 222 10.53 -3.65 -33.01
N ASN A 223 11.15 -3.03 -32.00
CA ASN A 223 12.41 -2.31 -32.14
C ASN A 223 13.66 -3.19 -32.00
N GLY A 224 13.53 -4.53 -32.06
CA GLY A 224 14.68 -5.45 -32.09
C GLY A 224 15.29 -5.81 -30.73
N LEU A 225 14.77 -5.28 -29.62
CA LEU A 225 15.30 -5.51 -28.26
C LEU A 225 14.70 -6.77 -27.62
N ALA A 226 14.94 -7.91 -28.24
CA ALA A 226 14.32 -9.20 -27.89
C ALA A 226 15.20 -10.13 -27.03
N GLU A 227 15.91 -9.62 -26.01
CA GLU A 227 16.70 -10.49 -25.11
C GLU A 227 16.35 -10.33 -23.62
N LYS A 228 15.24 -10.95 -23.16
CA LYS A 228 15.11 -11.84 -21.96
C LYS A 228 13.66 -11.98 -21.50
N ASP A 229 13.06 -13.03 -22.05
CA ASP A 229 11.65 -13.46 -22.09
C ASP A 229 10.96 -13.81 -20.75
N ARG A 230 11.51 -13.46 -19.58
CA ARG A 230 10.90 -13.84 -18.27
C ARG A 230 10.88 -12.75 -17.22
N THR A 231 11.86 -11.85 -17.23
CA THR A 231 11.93 -10.71 -16.31
C THR A 231 11.00 -9.57 -16.73
N GLN A 232 10.77 -9.42 -18.04
CA GLN A 232 9.84 -8.45 -18.64
C GLN A 232 8.37 -8.72 -18.28
N ALA A 233 7.92 -9.98 -18.40
CA ALA A 233 6.56 -10.40 -18.04
C ALA A 233 6.28 -10.34 -16.52
N TRP A 234 7.32 -10.36 -15.69
CA TRP A 234 7.18 -10.18 -14.24
C TRP A 234 6.99 -8.70 -13.87
N ALA A 235 7.74 -7.79 -14.50
CA ALA A 235 7.63 -6.35 -14.24
C ALA A 235 6.24 -5.79 -14.57
N THR A 236 5.62 -6.28 -15.65
CA THR A 236 4.26 -5.87 -16.04
C THR A 236 3.18 -6.36 -15.09
N ARG A 237 3.28 -7.60 -14.57
CA ARG A 237 2.36 -8.14 -13.54
C ARG A 237 2.41 -7.39 -12.21
N GLN A 238 3.48 -6.67 -11.92
CA GLN A 238 3.55 -5.86 -10.69
C GLN A 238 2.84 -4.50 -10.85
N SER A 239 2.73 -3.99 -12.08
CA SER A 239 1.93 -2.79 -12.40
C SER A 239 0.44 -3.10 -12.56
N GLU A 240 0.09 -4.37 -12.83
CA GLU A 240 -1.25 -4.92 -12.60
C GLU A 240 -1.51 -4.92 -11.09
N GLY A 241 -1.82 -3.76 -10.52
CA GLY A 241 -2.45 -3.70 -9.22
C GLY A 241 -3.61 -4.68 -9.24
N THR A 242 -3.59 -5.66 -8.33
CA THR A 242 -4.70 -6.60 -8.13
C THR A 242 -6.00 -5.82 -8.22
N PRO A 243 -6.91 -6.16 -9.15
CA PRO A 243 -8.18 -5.48 -9.27
C PRO A 243 -8.87 -5.54 -7.92
N LEU A 244 -9.18 -4.38 -7.34
CA LEU A 244 -10.08 -4.26 -6.21
C LEU A 244 -11.47 -4.62 -6.72
N THR A 245 -11.77 -5.91 -6.85
CA THR A 245 -13.13 -6.37 -7.11
C THR A 245 -13.89 -6.42 -5.80
N SER A 246 -14.81 -5.46 -5.67
CA SER A 246 -15.91 -5.52 -4.74
C SER A 246 -16.81 -6.73 -5.05
N SER A 247 -17.03 -7.55 -4.02
CA SER A 247 -18.26 -8.30 -3.77
C SER A 247 -18.85 -9.13 -4.93
N ASP A 248 -18.60 -10.44 -4.91
CA ASP A 248 -19.51 -11.42 -5.49
C ASP A 248 -19.91 -12.45 -4.42
N GLN A 249 -21.19 -12.45 -4.04
CA GLN A 249 -21.76 -13.15 -2.87
C GLN A 249 -22.33 -14.54 -3.19
N SER A 250 -22.14 -15.10 -4.38
CA SER A 250 -22.99 -16.20 -4.85
C SER A 250 -22.44 -17.64 -4.71
N THR A 251 -21.35 -17.90 -3.98
CA THR A 251 -20.77 -19.25 -3.85
C THR A 251 -20.45 -19.71 -2.41
N LEU A 252 -21.30 -19.32 -1.45
CA LEU A 252 -21.01 -19.37 -0.02
C LEU A 252 -21.14 -20.73 0.72
N LEU A 253 -21.63 -21.81 0.10
CA LEU A 253 -21.92 -23.04 0.87
C LEU A 253 -20.96 -24.22 0.59
N ARG A 254 -20.41 -24.36 -0.62
CA ARG A 254 -19.47 -25.47 -0.92
C ARG A 254 -18.01 -25.16 -0.57
N HIS A 255 -17.62 -23.90 -0.41
CA HIS A 255 -16.24 -23.51 -0.09
C HIS A 255 -15.89 -23.52 1.41
N ARG A 256 -16.88 -23.48 2.32
CA ARG A 256 -16.58 -23.34 3.77
C ARG A 256 -15.82 -24.53 4.37
N PHE A 257 -16.00 -25.75 3.87
CA PHE A 257 -15.33 -26.93 4.45
C PHE A 257 -13.87 -27.09 3.97
N ILE A 258 -13.55 -26.73 2.73
CA ILE A 258 -12.18 -26.80 2.19
C ILE A 258 -11.34 -25.61 2.68
N GLU A 259 -11.98 -24.46 2.92
CA GLU A 259 -11.33 -23.29 3.51
C GLU A 259 -10.92 -23.48 4.98
N ILE A 260 -11.70 -24.17 5.81
CA ILE A 260 -11.34 -24.36 7.23
C ILE A 260 -10.01 -25.11 7.37
N LYS A 261 -9.77 -26.14 6.56
CA LYS A 261 -8.51 -26.92 6.59
C LYS A 261 -7.30 -26.09 6.15
N THR A 262 -7.47 -25.24 5.14
CA THR A 262 -6.40 -24.34 4.66
C THR A 262 -6.20 -23.13 5.58
N TRP A 263 -7.24 -22.70 6.30
CA TRP A 263 -7.17 -21.63 7.29
C TRP A 263 -6.43 -22.06 8.56
N ILE A 264 -6.67 -23.28 9.06
CA ILE A 264 -5.95 -23.85 10.22
C ILE A 264 -4.44 -23.96 9.95
N GLN A 265 -4.05 -24.34 8.73
CA GLN A 265 -2.63 -24.42 8.33
C GLN A 265 -1.96 -23.04 8.24
N LYS A 266 -2.72 -21.97 8.01
CA LYS A 266 -2.24 -20.59 7.93
C LYS A 266 -2.17 -19.86 9.28
N LEU A 267 -2.63 -20.46 10.38
CA LEU A 267 -2.50 -19.86 11.71
C LEU A 267 -1.01 -19.76 12.10
N PRO A 268 -0.56 -18.66 12.75
CA PRO A 268 0.78 -18.59 13.32
C PRO A 268 1.05 -19.78 14.26
N PRO A 269 2.31 -20.26 14.36
CA PRO A 269 2.64 -21.41 15.20
C PRO A 269 2.23 -21.21 16.66
N LEU A 270 2.38 -19.98 17.19
CA LEU A 270 1.97 -19.62 18.54
C LEU A 270 0.44 -19.74 18.75
N THR A 271 -0.37 -19.34 17.77
CA THR A 271 -1.83 -19.45 17.86
C THR A 271 -2.29 -20.90 17.87
N ARG A 272 -1.62 -21.77 17.09
CA ARG A 272 -1.89 -23.21 17.09
C ARG A 272 -1.53 -23.84 18.45
N PHE A 273 -0.39 -23.45 19.02
CA PHE A 273 0.03 -23.90 20.34
C PHE A 273 -0.97 -23.50 21.42
N LEU A 274 -1.41 -22.23 21.45
CA LEU A 274 -2.43 -21.73 22.37
C LEU A 274 -3.76 -22.47 22.25
N ALA A 275 -4.25 -22.67 21.02
CA ALA A 275 -5.52 -23.37 20.79
C ALA A 275 -5.46 -24.85 21.22
N LEU A 276 -4.33 -25.52 20.94
CA LEU A 276 -4.11 -26.90 21.39
C LEU A 276 -4.04 -26.97 22.91
N MET A 277 -3.37 -26.03 23.56
CA MET A 277 -3.30 -25.95 25.01
C MET A 277 -4.69 -25.77 25.66
N ILE A 278 -5.50 -24.84 25.14
CA ILE A 278 -6.89 -24.64 25.58
C ILE A 278 -7.68 -25.94 25.44
N LEU A 279 -7.59 -26.61 24.29
CA LEU A 279 -8.30 -27.86 24.04
C LEU A 279 -7.88 -28.95 25.02
N THR A 280 -6.58 -29.12 25.26
CA THR A 280 -6.06 -30.13 26.19
C THR A 280 -6.50 -29.89 27.63
N MET A 281 -6.52 -28.63 28.07
CA MET A 281 -7.00 -28.27 29.41
C MET A 281 -8.50 -28.49 29.56
N LEU A 282 -9.29 -28.14 28.53
CA LEU A 282 -10.73 -28.42 28.51
C LEU A 282 -11.00 -29.92 28.55
N THR A 283 -10.33 -30.72 27.73
CA THR A 283 -10.53 -32.18 27.73
C THR A 283 -10.11 -32.80 29.06
N LEU A 284 -8.98 -32.37 29.62
CA LEU A 284 -8.51 -32.85 30.92
C LEU A 284 -9.52 -32.52 32.03
N GLY A 285 -10.02 -31.29 32.08
CA GLY A 285 -11.03 -30.89 33.07
C GLY A 285 -12.33 -31.68 32.93
N ILE A 286 -12.86 -31.82 31.70
CA ILE A 286 -14.09 -32.59 31.44
C ILE A 286 -13.91 -34.04 31.90
N VAL A 287 -12.77 -34.66 31.62
CA VAL A 287 -12.49 -36.05 32.05
C VAL A 287 -12.42 -36.15 33.57
N VAL A 288 -11.77 -35.21 34.25
CA VAL A 288 -11.67 -35.19 35.71
C VAL A 288 -13.04 -35.05 36.37
N PHE A 289 -13.89 -34.13 35.90
CA PHE A 289 -15.24 -33.94 36.45
C PHE A 289 -16.21 -35.05 36.05
N ALA A 290 -16.08 -35.62 34.86
CA ALA A 290 -16.85 -36.81 34.47
C ALA A 290 -16.49 -38.02 35.34
N PHE A 291 -15.22 -38.16 35.77
CA PHE A 291 -14.80 -39.22 36.69
C PHE A 291 -15.40 -39.06 38.11
N LEU A 292 -15.76 -37.83 38.50
CA LEU A 292 -16.48 -37.54 39.75
C LEU A 292 -17.99 -37.82 39.66
N GLY A 293 -18.48 -38.31 38.51
CA GLY A 293 -19.89 -38.66 38.31
C GLY A 293 -20.75 -37.53 37.74
N GLU A 294 -20.15 -36.40 37.37
CA GLU A 294 -20.89 -35.30 36.74
C GLU A 294 -21.30 -35.61 35.30
N THR A 295 -22.41 -35.01 34.88
CA THR A 295 -22.81 -35.05 33.47
C THR A 295 -21.78 -34.32 32.60
N ILE A 296 -21.63 -34.73 31.34
CA ILE A 296 -20.66 -34.11 30.41
C ILE A 296 -20.87 -32.59 30.30
N ILE A 297 -22.12 -32.14 30.36
CA ILE A 297 -22.46 -30.71 30.30
C ILE A 297 -22.00 -30.00 31.58
N ASN A 298 -22.31 -30.55 32.77
CA ASN A 298 -21.84 -29.98 34.03
C ASN A 298 -20.31 -30.00 34.12
N ALA A 299 -19.67 -31.09 33.74
CA ALA A 299 -18.21 -31.22 33.71
C ALA A 299 -17.56 -30.14 32.84
N PHE A 300 -18.16 -29.81 31.69
CA PHE A 300 -17.73 -28.71 30.84
C PHE A 300 -17.88 -27.34 31.52
N PHE A 301 -19.04 -27.07 32.12
CA PHE A 301 -19.27 -25.81 32.84
C PHE A 301 -18.30 -25.63 34.01
N LEU A 302 -18.14 -26.65 34.85
CA LEU A 302 -17.20 -26.64 35.98
C LEU A 302 -15.76 -26.47 35.52
N THR A 303 -15.37 -27.08 34.40
CA THR A 303 -14.03 -26.91 33.83
C THR A 303 -13.77 -25.45 33.44
N ILE A 304 -14.73 -24.79 32.79
CA ILE A 304 -14.60 -23.36 32.44
C ILE A 304 -14.54 -22.50 33.69
N THR A 305 -15.38 -22.78 34.69
CA THR A 305 -15.38 -22.07 35.97
C THR A 305 -14.01 -22.15 36.64
N VAL A 306 -13.39 -23.34 36.70
CA VAL A 306 -12.05 -23.53 37.27
C VAL A 306 -10.98 -22.83 36.41
N LEU A 307 -11.04 -22.91 35.08
CA LEU A 307 -10.09 -22.24 34.18
C LEU A 307 -10.08 -20.72 34.35
N ASN A 308 -11.25 -20.13 34.64
CA ASN A 308 -11.42 -18.69 34.89
C ASN A 308 -11.06 -18.28 36.33
N GLY A 309 -10.67 -19.22 37.18
CA GLY A 309 -10.30 -18.95 38.58
C GLY A 309 -11.42 -19.08 39.60
N GLY A 310 -12.58 -19.61 39.21
CA GLY A 310 -13.73 -19.83 40.09
C GLY A 310 -13.62 -21.08 40.96
N PHE A 311 -12.43 -21.44 41.48
CA PHE A 311 -12.25 -22.64 42.31
C PHE A 311 -13.12 -22.63 43.57
N GLY A 312 -13.32 -21.45 44.19
CA GLY A 312 -14.16 -21.28 45.36
C GLY A 312 -15.67 -21.37 45.10
N ASP A 313 -16.08 -21.40 43.83
CA ASP A 313 -17.48 -21.46 43.38
C ASP A 313 -17.91 -22.89 42.99
N VAL A 314 -17.01 -23.87 43.18
CA VAL A 314 -17.26 -25.28 42.85
C VAL A 314 -17.42 -26.09 44.12
N ASP A 315 -18.67 -26.25 44.56
CA ASP A 315 -19.02 -26.97 45.80
C ASP A 315 -18.43 -28.39 45.88
N ILE A 316 -18.32 -29.07 44.74
CA ILE A 316 -17.76 -30.43 44.62
C ILE A 316 -16.26 -30.44 45.00
N LEU A 317 -15.53 -29.37 44.76
CA LEU A 317 -14.11 -29.27 45.14
C LEU A 317 -13.94 -28.85 46.60
N ALA A 318 -14.93 -28.15 47.16
CA ALA A 318 -14.96 -27.75 48.57
C ALA A 318 -15.37 -28.91 49.51
N ALA A 319 -16.06 -29.94 49.01
CA ALA A 319 -16.47 -31.10 49.79
C ALA A 319 -15.27 -31.84 50.44
N ALA A 320 -15.48 -32.34 51.66
CA ALA A 320 -14.47 -33.04 52.45
C ALA A 320 -14.07 -34.40 51.84
N ASP A 321 -15.02 -35.06 51.17
CA ASP A 321 -14.83 -36.40 50.59
C ASP A 321 -14.10 -36.39 49.24
N THR A 322 -13.83 -35.21 48.68
CA THR A 322 -13.19 -35.08 47.36
C THR A 322 -11.71 -35.46 47.44
N PRO A 323 -11.23 -36.40 46.59
CA PRO A 323 -9.84 -36.86 46.63
C PRO A 323 -8.83 -35.73 46.48
N ALA A 324 -7.75 -35.77 47.26
CA ALA A 324 -6.73 -34.72 47.26
C ALA A 324 -6.09 -34.50 45.87
N TRP A 325 -5.91 -35.55 45.08
CA TRP A 325 -5.34 -35.45 43.73
C TRP A 325 -6.24 -34.64 42.78
N VAL A 326 -7.57 -34.72 42.93
CA VAL A 326 -8.53 -33.92 42.14
C VAL A 326 -8.35 -32.44 42.47
N LYS A 327 -8.25 -32.09 43.76
CA LYS A 327 -8.05 -30.70 44.21
C LYS A 327 -6.74 -30.13 43.67
N LEU A 328 -5.67 -30.94 43.66
CA LEU A 328 -4.37 -30.56 43.08
C LEU A 328 -4.45 -30.34 41.56
N VAL A 329 -5.14 -31.23 40.83
CA VAL A 329 -5.32 -31.09 39.37
C VAL A 329 -6.17 -29.85 39.04
N ALA A 330 -7.25 -29.62 39.77
CA ALA A 330 -8.11 -28.44 39.60
C ALA A 330 -7.36 -27.13 39.92
N ALA A 331 -6.54 -27.11 40.98
CA ALA A 331 -5.68 -25.98 41.30
C ALA A 331 -4.63 -25.73 40.18
N GLY A 332 -4.05 -26.79 39.62
CA GLY A 332 -3.13 -26.69 38.47
C GLY A 332 -3.82 -26.13 37.22
N LEU A 333 -5.03 -26.62 36.91
CA LEU A 333 -5.87 -26.13 35.82
C LEU A 333 -6.21 -24.65 35.99
N MET A 334 -6.49 -24.19 37.21
CA MET A 334 -6.75 -22.78 37.52
C MET A 334 -5.54 -21.89 37.24
N VAL A 335 -4.35 -22.26 37.76
CA VAL A 335 -3.13 -21.45 37.57
C VAL A 335 -2.77 -21.35 36.09
N LEU A 336 -2.75 -22.50 35.39
CA LEU A 336 -2.48 -22.54 33.95
C LEU A 336 -3.55 -21.80 33.15
N GLY A 337 -4.82 -21.86 33.57
CA GLY A 337 -5.94 -21.19 32.92
C GLY A 337 -5.84 -19.67 33.03
N THR A 338 -5.50 -19.17 34.21
CA THR A 338 -5.29 -17.75 34.45
C THR A 338 -4.15 -17.19 33.60
N VAL A 339 -3.01 -17.89 33.55
CA VAL A 339 -1.86 -17.52 32.70
C VAL A 339 -2.24 -17.53 31.22
N LEU A 340 -2.99 -18.55 30.79
CA LEU A 340 -3.47 -18.69 29.42
C LEU A 340 -4.38 -17.54 29.01
N ILE A 341 -5.33 -17.15 29.85
CA ILE A 341 -6.24 -16.03 29.59
C ILE A 341 -5.45 -14.74 29.39
N GLY A 342 -4.46 -14.47 30.26
CA GLY A 342 -3.57 -13.32 30.12
C GLY A 342 -2.78 -13.33 28.81
N LEU A 343 -2.26 -14.49 28.43
CA LEU A 343 -1.51 -14.68 27.18
C LEU A 343 -2.40 -14.50 25.94
N VAL A 344 -3.63 -15.03 25.98
CA VAL A 344 -4.63 -14.83 24.91
C VAL A 344 -5.03 -13.36 24.81
N TYR A 345 -5.29 -12.69 25.93
CA TYR A 345 -5.62 -11.27 25.96
C TYR A 345 -4.49 -10.42 25.38
N GLY A 346 -3.25 -10.63 25.83
CA GLY A 346 -2.08 -9.92 25.30
C GLY A 346 -1.87 -10.18 23.81
N PHE A 347 -2.04 -11.42 23.37
CA PHE A 347 -1.96 -11.79 21.95
C PHE A 347 -3.05 -11.12 21.11
N VAL A 348 -4.29 -11.12 21.58
CA VAL A 348 -5.41 -10.47 20.90
C VAL A 348 -5.19 -8.95 20.85
N ALA A 349 -4.77 -8.34 21.94
CA ALA A 349 -4.50 -6.91 22.02
C ALA A 349 -3.37 -6.49 21.06
N ASP A 350 -2.23 -7.19 21.07
CA ASP A 350 -1.11 -6.94 20.14
C ASP A 350 -1.56 -7.11 18.68
N ARG A 351 -2.40 -8.11 18.40
CA ARG A 351 -2.92 -8.34 17.04
C ARG A 351 -3.92 -7.29 16.59
N LEU A 352 -4.80 -6.81 17.48
CA LEU A 352 -5.73 -5.72 17.20
C LEU A 352 -4.98 -4.41 16.95
N LEU A 353 -3.95 -4.13 17.76
CA LEU A 353 -3.06 -3.00 17.56
C LEU A 353 -2.35 -3.11 16.19
N ARG A 354 -1.69 -4.23 15.91
CA ARG A 354 -0.99 -4.45 14.64
C ARG A 354 -1.92 -4.44 13.43
N SER A 355 -3.16 -4.92 13.54
CA SER A 355 -4.11 -4.87 12.41
C SER A 355 -4.65 -3.48 12.18
N ARG A 356 -4.82 -2.67 13.23
CA ARG A 356 -5.22 -1.27 13.13
C ARG A 356 -4.11 -0.40 12.53
N PHE A 357 -2.84 -0.78 12.70
CA PHE A 357 -1.68 -0.04 12.21
C PHE A 357 -0.96 -0.65 11.00
N GLY A 358 -1.43 -1.78 10.45
CA GLY A 358 -0.88 -2.33 9.20
C GLY A 358 0.53 -2.97 9.27
N LEU A 359 1.15 -3.03 10.46
CA LEU A 359 2.56 -3.35 10.73
C LEU A 359 2.99 -4.83 10.50
N GLY A 360 2.24 -5.63 9.72
CA GLY A 360 2.33 -7.11 9.83
C GLY A 360 2.36 -7.94 8.55
N LYS A 361 2.36 -7.35 7.34
CA LYS A 361 2.38 -8.13 6.10
C LYS A 361 3.57 -7.78 5.22
N ALA A 362 4.75 -8.32 5.56
CA ALA A 362 5.78 -8.49 4.56
C ALA A 362 5.32 -9.56 3.56
N GLY A 363 5.20 -9.19 2.28
CA GLY A 363 4.79 -10.11 1.22
C GLY A 363 5.70 -11.32 1.13
N VAL A 364 5.15 -12.47 0.71
CA VAL A 364 5.95 -13.69 0.48
C VAL A 364 6.90 -13.43 -0.68
N ILE A 365 8.21 -13.44 -0.40
CA ILE A 365 9.25 -13.24 -1.42
C ILE A 365 9.45 -14.58 -2.18
N PRO A 366 9.32 -14.61 -3.51
CA PRO A 366 9.48 -15.84 -4.30
C PRO A 366 10.92 -16.38 -4.22
N ARG A 367 11.09 -17.71 -4.19
CA ARG A 367 12.40 -18.36 -3.91
C ARG A 367 13.38 -18.38 -5.08
N GLN A 368 12.96 -18.14 -6.32
CA GLN A 368 13.80 -18.15 -7.52
C GLN A 368 13.31 -17.11 -8.53
N GLY A 369 14.21 -16.57 -9.37
CA GLY A 369 13.89 -15.61 -10.43
C GLY A 369 13.49 -14.22 -9.95
N HIS A 370 13.74 -13.89 -8.69
CA HIS A 370 13.45 -12.58 -8.11
C HIS A 370 14.63 -11.63 -8.30
N VAL A 371 14.34 -10.37 -8.63
CA VAL A 371 15.32 -9.30 -8.61
C VAL A 371 15.38 -8.76 -7.18
N VAL A 372 16.53 -8.90 -6.51
CA VAL A 372 16.75 -8.31 -5.19
C VAL A 372 17.16 -6.86 -5.40
N ILE A 373 16.23 -5.94 -5.19
CA ILE A 373 16.54 -4.50 -5.13
C ILE A 373 16.97 -4.18 -3.70
N ALA A 374 18.27 -4.30 -3.44
CA ALA A 374 18.87 -3.83 -2.19
C ALA A 374 19.07 -2.32 -2.27
N HIS A 375 18.06 -1.56 -1.87
CA HIS A 375 18.23 -0.12 -1.65
C HIS A 375 19.03 0.10 -0.35
N LEU A 376 20.21 0.70 -0.46
CA LEU A 376 20.86 1.37 0.66
C LEU A 376 19.95 2.53 1.06
N GLY A 377 19.22 2.37 2.17
CA GLY A 377 18.42 3.45 2.75
C GLY A 377 19.22 4.76 2.84
N ARG A 378 18.53 5.88 2.59
CA ARG A 378 19.06 7.25 2.58
C ARG A 378 20.35 7.43 1.75
N LEU A 379 20.27 7.24 0.44
CA LEU A 379 21.00 8.10 -0.48
C LEU A 379 20.12 9.32 -0.78
N SER A 380 20.12 10.29 0.15
CA SER A 380 19.81 11.66 -0.24
C SER A 380 20.98 12.14 -1.08
N PHE A 381 20.75 12.40 -2.38
CA PHE A 381 21.61 13.35 -3.07
C PHE A 381 21.54 14.67 -2.29
N ARG A 382 22.72 15.15 -1.90
CA ARG A 382 22.92 16.27 -1.01
C ARG A 382 23.20 17.53 -1.81
#